data_AF-A0AAW2F5T6-F1
#
_entry.id   AF-A0AAW2F5T6-F1
#
_cell.length_a   1.000
_cell.length_b   1.000
_cell.length_c   1.000
_cell.angle_alpha   90.00
_cell.angle_beta   90.00
_cell.angle_gamma   90.00
#
_symmetry.space_group_name_H-M   'P 1'
#
loop_
_entity.id
_entity.type
_entity.pdbx_description
1 polymer ?
#
loop_
_entity_poly.entity_id
_entity_poly.type
_entity_poly.pdbx_seq_one_letter_code
_entity_poly.pdbx_strand_id
1 'polypeptide(L)'
;MICIETQFFSLNRILLLCIGLWPHQQSRITRFQFIFLFVILLTGIIFQLTTLMTTAKYTSYLITKVLASSSFFIICLIKYYTFYVNVEVVKKLLLDLQCICDELKDKNEIAIMEKYGYIAKNYTVALIGNTFTFSCIIMLT
;
A
#
# COMPACT_ATOMS: atom_id res chain seq x y z
N MET A 1 9.18 -27.71 -1.80
CA MET A 1 9.38 -26.47 -1.02
C MET A 1 8.47 -25.42 -1.62
N ILE A 2 7.44 -24.99 -0.89
CA ILE A 2 6.44 -24.04 -1.37
C ILE A 2 6.99 -22.64 -1.10
N CYS A 3 7.35 -21.89 -2.15
CA CYS A 3 7.77 -20.50 -1.99
C CYS A 3 6.51 -19.62 -1.92
N ILE A 4 6.05 -19.35 -0.71
CA ILE A 4 4.82 -18.58 -0.44
C ILE A 4 4.91 -17.18 -1.04
N GLU A 5 6.10 -16.58 -0.97
CA GLU A 5 6.39 -15.24 -1.49
C GLU A 5 6.03 -15.14 -2.99
N THR A 6 6.39 -16.15 -3.77
CA THR A 6 6.16 -16.16 -5.22
C THR A 6 4.75 -16.64 -5.59
N GLN A 7 4.17 -17.56 -4.83
CA GLN A 7 2.88 -18.16 -5.18
C GLN A 7 1.68 -17.29 -4.74
N PHE A 8 1.69 -16.78 -3.51
CA PHE A 8 0.57 -16.04 -2.94
C PHE A 8 0.83 -14.54 -2.82
N PHE A 9 2.06 -14.15 -2.48
CA PHE A 9 2.41 -12.73 -2.31
C PHE A 9 2.97 -12.07 -3.58
N SER A 10 2.95 -12.74 -4.75
CA SER A 10 3.47 -12.17 -6.00
C SER A 10 2.86 -10.82 -6.36
N LEU A 11 1.55 -10.66 -6.19
CA LEU A 11 0.88 -9.36 -6.43
C LEU A 11 1.34 -8.30 -5.42
N ASN A 12 1.33 -8.63 -4.12
CA ASN A 12 1.81 -7.73 -3.08
C ASN A 12 3.27 -7.32 -3.33
N ARG A 13 4.10 -8.26 -3.79
CA ARG A 13 5.51 -8.04 -4.16
C ARG A 13 5.65 -7.08 -5.32
N ILE A 14 4.92 -7.28 -6.41
CA ILE A 14 4.95 -6.37 -7.56
C ILE A 14 4.54 -4.96 -7.12
N LEU A 15 3.46 -4.83 -6.35
CA LEU A 15 2.95 -3.54 -5.89
C LEU A 15 3.96 -2.82 -5.00
N LEU A 16 4.49 -3.51 -3.99
CA LEU A 16 5.48 -2.93 -3.08
C LEU A 16 6.79 -2.61 -3.80
N LEU A 17 7.19 -3.38 -4.81
CA LEU A 17 8.34 -3.05 -5.66
C LEU A 17 8.10 -1.78 -6.49
N CYS A 18 6.91 -1.63 -7.09
CA CYS A 18 6.55 -0.43 -7.85
C CYS A 18 6.60 0.84 -6.99
N ILE A 19 6.21 0.75 -5.71
CA ILE A 19 6.15 1.90 -4.78
C ILE A 19 7.45 2.01 -3.94
N GLY A 20 8.45 1.16 -4.19
CA GLY A 20 9.75 1.21 -3.50
C GLY A 20 9.73 0.80 -2.02
N LEU A 21 8.69 0.09 -1.58
CA LEU A 21 8.50 -0.38 -0.19
C LEU A 21 8.86 -1.87 0.00
N TRP A 22 9.37 -2.56 -1.02
CA TRP A 22 9.62 -3.99 -0.89
C TRP A 22 10.69 -4.33 0.17
N PRO A 23 10.37 -5.15 1.19
CA PRO A 23 11.23 -5.37 2.35
C PRO A 23 12.54 -6.11 2.08
N HIS A 24 12.59 -7.03 1.11
CA HIS A 24 13.80 -7.82 0.88
C HIS A 24 14.88 -7.09 0.07
N GLN A 25 14.54 -5.99 -0.61
CA GLN A 25 15.45 -5.32 -1.56
C GLN A 25 15.55 -3.81 -1.32
N GLN A 26 16.10 -3.42 -0.17
CA GLN A 26 16.32 -2.02 0.17
C GLN A 26 17.63 -1.48 -0.46
N SER A 27 17.58 -1.26 -1.77
CA SER A 27 18.67 -0.65 -2.52
C SER A 27 18.64 0.88 -2.43
N ARG A 28 19.68 1.55 -2.96
CA ARG A 28 19.66 3.02 -3.13
C ARG A 28 18.49 3.49 -4.00
N ILE A 29 18.06 2.66 -4.96
CA ILE A 29 16.95 2.97 -5.87
C ILE A 29 15.61 2.98 -5.10
N THR A 30 15.36 2.01 -4.23
CA THR A 30 14.10 1.96 -3.48
C THR A 30 13.99 3.10 -2.47
N ARG A 31 15.11 3.51 -1.86
CA ARG A 31 15.16 4.75 -1.05
C ARG A 31 14.85 5.99 -1.87
N PHE A 32 15.38 6.08 -3.09
CA PHE A 32 15.07 7.20 -3.99
C PHE A 32 13.59 7.21 -4.40
N GLN A 33 13.05 6.05 -4.80
CA GLN A 33 11.62 5.88 -5.11
C GLN A 33 10.75 6.32 -3.93
N PHE A 34 11.12 5.94 -2.71
CA PHE A 34 10.42 6.35 -1.50
C PHE A 34 10.40 7.86 -1.33
N ILE A 35 11.56 8.51 -1.37
CA ILE A 35 11.67 9.97 -1.22
C ILE A 35 10.86 10.66 -2.33
N PHE A 36 11.00 10.21 -3.57
CA PHE A 36 10.33 10.79 -4.72
C PHE A 36 8.80 10.71 -4.59
N LEU A 37 8.25 9.54 -4.28
CA LEU A 37 6.82 9.35 -4.10
C LEU A 37 6.29 10.09 -2.87
N PHE A 38 7.05 10.12 -1.78
CA PHE A 38 6.70 10.88 -0.58
C PHE A 38 6.59 12.38 -0.86
N VAL A 39 7.55 12.95 -1.59
CA VAL A 39 7.52 14.36 -2.01
C VAL A 39 6.33 14.64 -2.92
N ILE A 40 6.02 13.77 -3.89
CA ILE A 40 4.84 13.91 -4.75
C ILE A 40 3.53 13.94 -3.94
N LEU A 41 3.38 13.03 -2.98
CA LEU A 41 2.20 13.00 -2.12
C LEU A 41 2.10 14.27 -1.28
N LEU A 42 3.22 14.72 -0.72
CA LEU A 42 3.27 15.93 0.11
C LEU A 42 2.94 17.20 -0.70
N THR A 43 3.50 17.36 -1.89
CA THR A 43 3.22 18.50 -2.77
C THR A 43 1.77 18.51 -3.24
N GLY A 44 1.19 17.34 -3.52
CA GLY A 44 -0.23 17.19 -3.84
C GLY A 44 -1.14 17.68 -2.70
N ILE A 45 -0.83 17.33 -1.45
CA ILE A 45 -1.58 17.80 -0.27
C ILE A 45 -1.45 19.33 -0.14
N ILE A 46 -0.23 19.87 -0.23
CA ILE A 46 0.01 21.32 -0.12
C ILE A 46 -0.76 22.09 -1.20
N PHE A 47 -0.77 21.60 -2.44
CA PHE A 47 -1.49 22.23 -3.55
C PHE A 47 -3.01 22.27 -3.32
N GLN A 48 -3.58 21.16 -2.85
CA GLN A 48 -5.00 21.09 -2.50
C GLN A 48 -5.35 22.05 -1.36
N LEU A 49 -4.53 22.12 -0.31
CA LEU A 49 -4.75 23.03 0.81
C LEU A 49 -4.57 24.51 0.42
N THR A 50 -3.60 24.82 -0.45
CA THR A 50 -3.40 26.19 -0.95
C THR A 50 -4.61 26.68 -1.74
N THR A 51 -5.25 25.78 -2.49
CA THR A 51 -6.49 26.08 -3.24
C THR A 51 -7.62 26.53 -2.30
N LEU A 52 -7.74 25.94 -1.11
CA LEU A 52 -8.71 26.40 -0.10
C LEU A 52 -8.44 27.85 0.35
N MET A 53 -7.16 28.21 0.53
CA MET A 53 -6.76 29.53 1.04
C MET A 53 -6.93 30.63 -0.02
N THR A 54 -6.64 30.34 -1.29
CA THR A 54 -6.66 31.33 -2.37
C THR A 54 -8.05 31.52 -2.99
N THR A 55 -8.97 30.55 -2.84
CA THR A 55 -10.29 30.63 -3.47
C THR A 55 -11.20 31.61 -2.75
N ALA A 56 -11.40 32.78 -3.36
CA ALA A 56 -12.25 33.86 -2.82
C ALA A 56 -13.75 33.50 -2.72
N LYS A 57 -14.22 32.47 -3.41
CA LYS A 57 -15.62 31.99 -3.36
C LYS A 57 -15.74 30.81 -2.40
N TYR A 58 -15.94 31.11 -1.13
CA TYR A 58 -16.17 30.13 -0.07
C TYR A 58 -17.56 29.47 -0.22
N THR A 59 -17.63 28.32 -0.89
CA THR A 59 -18.84 27.48 -0.94
C THR A 59 -18.64 26.26 -0.06
N SER A 60 -19.60 25.94 0.81
CA SER A 60 -19.55 24.77 1.72
C SER A 60 -19.19 23.47 0.97
N TYR A 61 -19.78 23.26 -0.21
CA TYR A 61 -19.48 22.13 -1.09
C TYR A 61 -18.00 22.02 -1.47
N LEU A 62 -17.38 23.13 -1.90
CA LEU A 62 -15.98 23.15 -2.34
C LEU A 62 -15.03 22.86 -1.17
N ILE A 63 -15.34 23.39 0.02
CA ILE A 63 -14.56 23.15 1.24
C ILE A 63 -14.62 21.67 1.62
N THR A 64 -15.81 21.10 1.70
CA THR A 64 -15.99 19.69 2.05
C THR A 64 -15.30 18.77 1.05
N LYS A 65 -15.40 19.07 -0.26
CA LYS A 65 -14.72 18.32 -1.31
C LYS A 65 -13.20 18.33 -1.14
N VAL A 66 -12.59 19.51 -1.00
CA VAL A 66 -11.12 19.61 -0.90
C VAL A 66 -10.62 19.04 0.43
N LEU A 67 -11.39 19.16 1.52
CA LEU A 67 -11.04 18.55 2.80
C LEU A 67 -11.15 17.01 2.75
N ALA A 68 -12.18 16.47 2.11
CA ALA A 68 -12.32 15.03 1.90
C ALA A 68 -11.15 14.48 1.06
N SER A 69 -10.81 15.15 -0.04
CA SER A 69 -9.65 14.78 -0.87
C SER A 69 -8.34 14.85 -0.08
N SER A 70 -8.05 15.98 0.57
CA SER A 70 -6.78 16.17 1.29
C SER A 70 -6.63 15.20 2.46
N SER A 71 -7.70 14.93 3.21
CA SER A 71 -7.69 13.93 4.29
C SER A 71 -7.39 12.51 3.78
N PHE A 72 -7.91 12.12 2.61
CA PHE A 72 -7.57 10.85 1.98
C PHE A 72 -6.07 10.76 1.66
N PHE A 73 -5.49 11.78 1.03
CA PHE A 73 -4.05 11.80 0.73
C PHE A 73 -3.18 11.80 2.00
N ILE A 74 -3.61 12.48 3.07
CA ILE A 74 -2.93 12.45 4.37
C ILE A 74 -2.94 11.03 4.97
N ILE A 75 -4.07 10.32 4.92
CA ILE A 75 -4.15 8.92 5.38
C ILE A 75 -3.18 8.03 4.57
N CYS A 76 -3.14 8.22 3.25
CA CYS A 76 -2.18 7.51 2.39
C CYS A 76 -0.73 7.80 2.79
N LEU A 77 -0.38 9.07 3.04
CA LEU A 77 0.95 9.49 3.47
C LEU A 77 1.36 8.84 4.80
N ILE A 78 0.47 8.85 5.80
CA ILE A 78 0.71 8.24 7.11
C ILE A 78 0.96 6.74 6.95
N LYS A 79 0.09 6.03 6.23
CA LYS A 79 0.25 4.58 5.98
C LYS A 79 1.57 4.28 5.26
N TYR A 80 1.90 5.08 4.25
CA TYR A 80 3.13 4.94 3.47
C TYR A 80 4.37 5.10 4.35
N TYR A 81 4.39 6.12 5.20
CA TYR A 81 5.47 6.37 6.15
C TYR A 81 5.58 5.29 7.22
N THR A 82 4.46 4.88 7.84
CA THR A 82 4.44 3.81 8.85
C THR A 82 4.95 2.50 8.28
N PHE A 83 4.57 2.14 7.04
CA PHE A 83 5.08 0.94 6.40
C PHE A 83 6.61 1.03 6.18
N TYR A 84 7.10 2.17 5.70
CA TYR A 84 8.53 2.38 5.49
C TYR A 84 9.36 2.22 6.77
N VAL A 85 8.90 2.80 7.89
CA VAL A 85 9.58 2.67 9.19
C VAL A 85 9.56 1.23 9.69
N ASN A 86 8.47 0.50 9.46
CA ASN A 86 8.31 -0.89 9.92
C ASN A 86 8.78 -1.94 8.91
N VAL A 87 9.51 -1.54 7.86
CA VAL A 87 9.88 -2.44 6.75
C VAL A 87 10.69 -3.66 7.22
N GLU A 88 11.59 -3.51 8.20
CA GLU A 88 12.37 -4.62 8.77
C GLU A 88 11.50 -5.57 9.60
N VAL A 89 10.46 -5.07 10.26
CA VAL A 89 9.50 -5.92 11.00
C VAL A 89 8.69 -6.76 10.01
N VAL A 90 8.20 -6.14 8.94
CA VAL A 90 7.46 -6.84 7.86
C VAL A 90 8.35 -7.89 7.20
N LYS A 91 9.62 -7.57 6.95
CA LYS A 91 10.62 -8.51 6.42
C LYS A 91 10.78 -9.74 7.32
N LYS A 92 10.90 -9.52 8.62
CA LYS A 92 11.03 -10.62 9.59
C LYS A 92 9.80 -11.52 9.56
N LEU A 93 8.60 -10.95 9.56
CA LEU A 93 7.35 -11.72 9.48
C LEU A 93 7.25 -12.57 8.20
N LEU A 94 7.72 -12.05 7.06
CA LEU A 94 7.77 -12.81 5.80
C LEU A 94 8.76 -13.97 5.87
N LEU A 95 9.93 -13.76 6.48
CA LEU A 95 10.92 -14.82 6.68
C LEU A 95 10.39 -15.90 7.62
N ASP A 96 9.82 -15.51 8.76
CA ASP A 96 9.25 -16.44 9.74
C ASP A 96 8.13 -17.28 9.10
N LEU A 97 7.27 -16.66 8.28
CA LEU A 97 6.22 -17.34 7.55
C LEU A 97 6.78 -18.37 6.54
N GLN A 98 7.85 -18.01 5.82
CA GLN A 98 8.50 -18.92 4.87
C GLN A 98 9.12 -20.12 5.60
N CYS A 99 9.82 -19.89 6.72
CA CYS A 99 10.37 -20.96 7.55
C CYS A 99 9.29 -21.93 8.04
N ILE A 100 8.15 -21.41 8.53
CA ILE A 100 7.02 -22.25 8.94
C ILE A 100 6.54 -23.14 7.79
N CYS A 101 6.40 -22.60 6.58
CA CYS A 101 5.92 -23.39 5.45
C CYS A 101 6.95 -24.37 4.89
N ASP A 102 8.24 -24.12 5.10
CA ASP A 102 9.29 -25.07 4.73
C ASP A 102 9.32 -26.27 5.68
N GLU A 103 8.85 -26.12 6.92
CA GLU A 103 8.72 -27.19 7.91
C GLU A 103 7.44 -28.03 7.76
N LEU A 104 6.42 -27.51 7.06
CA LEU A 104 5.16 -28.22 6.81
C LEU A 104 5.36 -29.49 5.99
N LYS A 105 4.97 -30.63 6.55
CA LYS A 105 5.02 -31.95 5.89
C LYS A 105 3.65 -32.60 5.74
N ASP A 106 2.69 -32.21 6.57
CA ASP A 106 1.34 -32.75 6.51
C ASP A 106 0.58 -32.17 5.31
N LYS A 107 -0.10 -33.06 4.57
CA LYS A 107 -0.84 -32.67 3.36
C LYS A 107 -2.05 -31.80 3.67
N ASN A 108 -2.69 -31.98 4.83
CA ASN A 108 -3.85 -31.17 5.20
C ASN A 108 -3.40 -29.77 5.63
N GLU A 109 -2.30 -29.65 6.38
CA GLU A 109 -1.72 -28.35 6.75
C GLU A 109 -1.31 -27.53 5.51
N ILE A 110 -0.67 -28.19 4.54
CA ILE A 110 -0.33 -27.57 3.25
C ILE A 110 -1.61 -27.10 2.53
N ALA A 111 -2.64 -27.94 2.44
CA ALA A 111 -3.90 -27.56 1.80
C ALA A 111 -4.60 -26.37 2.48
N ILE A 112 -4.50 -26.27 3.82
CA ILE A 112 -5.01 -25.12 4.57
C ILE A 112 -4.23 -23.86 4.22
N MET A 113 -2.89 -23.93 4.21
CA MET A 113 -2.02 -22.82 3.85
C MET A 113 -2.32 -22.31 2.44
N GLU A 114 -2.47 -23.22 1.47
CA GLU A 114 -2.78 -22.86 0.09
C GLU A 114 -4.15 -22.18 -0.05
N LYS A 115 -5.16 -22.69 0.66
CA LYS A 115 -6.51 -22.10 0.68
C LYS A 115 -6.48 -20.66 1.18
N TYR A 116 -5.82 -20.39 2.30
CA TYR A 116 -5.72 -19.04 2.85
C TYR A 116 -4.82 -18.13 2.01
N GLY A 117 -3.76 -18.66 1.41
CA GLY A 117 -2.91 -17.93 0.46
C GLY A 117 -3.71 -17.44 -0.76
N TYR A 118 -4.58 -18.29 -1.32
CA TYR A 118 -5.46 -17.91 -2.43
C TYR A 118 -6.49 -16.85 -2.01
N ILE A 119 -7.11 -17.03 -0.84
CA ILE A 119 -8.04 -16.04 -0.27
C ILE A 119 -7.35 -14.68 -0.08
N ALA A 120 -6.14 -14.66 0.49
CA ALA A 120 -5.37 -13.44 0.69
C ALA A 120 -5.06 -12.74 -0.65
N LYS A 121 -4.68 -13.50 -1.68
CA LYS A 121 -4.46 -12.96 -3.04
C LYS A 121 -5.73 -12.31 -3.61
N ASN A 122 -6.89 -12.95 -3.47
CA ASN A 122 -8.16 -12.38 -3.93
C ASN A 122 -8.54 -11.12 -3.15
N TYR A 123 -8.31 -11.08 -1.84
CA TYR A 123 -8.50 -9.87 -1.04
C TYR A 123 -7.58 -8.74 -1.50
N THR A 124 -6.30 -9.01 -1.80
CA THR A 124 -5.40 -8.01 -2.38
C THR A 124 -5.98 -7.43 -3.67
N VAL A 125 -6.46 -8.27 -4.60
CA VAL A 125 -7.07 -7.80 -5.86
C VAL A 125 -8.30 -6.93 -5.59
N ALA A 126 -9.20 -7.38 -4.72
CA ALA A 126 -10.41 -6.65 -4.35
C ALA A 126 -10.09 -5.29 -3.69
N LEU A 127 -9.06 -5.25 -2.84
CA LEU A 127 -8.60 -4.01 -2.20
C LEU A 127 -8.04 -3.02 -3.22
N ILE A 128 -7.22 -3.48 -4.17
CA ILE A 128 -6.69 -2.62 -5.24
C ILE A 128 -7.82 -2.03 -6.09
N GLY A 129 -8.80 -2.88 -6.46
CA GLY A 129 -9.96 -2.43 -7.21
C GLY A 129 -10.74 -1.34 -6.45
N ASN A 130 -11.03 -1.57 -5.16
CA ASN A 130 -11.75 -0.61 -4.33
C ASN A 130 -10.97 0.69 -4.06
N THR A 131 -9.65 0.62 -3.86
CA THR A 131 -8.85 1.84 -3.64
C THR A 131 -8.76 2.68 -4.91
N PHE A 132 -8.67 2.03 -6.07
CA PHE A 132 -8.68 2.72 -7.37
C PHE A 132 -10.02 3.39 -7.67
N THR A 133 -11.13 2.69 -7.44
CA THR A 133 -12.46 3.30 -7.64
C THR A 133 -12.71 4.44 -6.68
N PHE A 134 -12.33 4.28 -5.40
CA PHE A 134 -12.50 5.33 -4.39
C PHE A 134 -11.65 6.57 -4.72
N SER A 135 -10.41 6.41 -5.16
CA SER A 135 -9.57 7.54 -5.59
C SER A 135 -10.13 8.21 -6.85
N CYS A 136 -10.65 7.46 -7.82
CA CYS A 136 -11.33 8.02 -8.99
C CYS A 136 -12.57 8.84 -8.60
N ILE A 137 -13.38 8.36 -7.65
CA ILE A 137 -14.54 9.10 -7.15
C ILE A 137 -14.07 10.42 -6.52
N ILE A 138 -13.11 10.39 -5.60
CA ILE A 138 -12.58 11.61 -4.97
C ILE A 138 -12.05 12.63 -6.00
N MET A 139 -11.47 12.16 -7.10
CA MET A 139 -10.98 13.04 -8.18
C MET A 139 -12.10 13.59 -9.08
N LEU A 140 -13.19 12.84 -9.29
CA LEU A 140 -14.31 13.21 -10.16
C LEU A 140 -15.37 14.07 -9.45
N THR A 141 -15.71 13.78 -8.20
CA THR A 141 -16.68 14.55 -7.38
C THR A 141 -16.08 15.86 -6.95
#